data_AF-A0A922ZCW8-F1
#
_entry.id   AF-A0A922ZCW8-F1
#
_cell.length_a   1.000
_cell.length_b   1.000
_cell.length_c   1.000
_cell.angle_alpha   90.00
_cell.angle_beta   90.00
_cell.angle_gamma   90.00
#
_symmetry.space_group_name_H-M   'P 1'
#
loop_
_entity.id
_entity.type
_entity.pdbx_description
1 polymer ?
#
loop_
_entity_poly.entity_id
_entity_poly.type
_entity_poly.pdbx_seq_one_letter_code
_entity_poly.pdbx_strand_id
1 'polypeptide(L)'
;MGQQQLLLIILGVIIVGIAIAVGISQFGAHSTQANKDGVTSSLVNIAANAYQFKIRPTTMGGGGGSYVNYTVPTKMASDDNGTYTIQTAGTATTIIFRGVSSLSTSYTSDCTVDSTGKTTLSYSTGW
;
A
#
# COMPACT_ATOMS: atom_id res chain seq x y z
N MET A 1 47.65 -32.09 6.06
CA MET A 1 47.34 -30.65 5.99
C MET A 1 46.39 -30.29 4.84
N GLY A 2 46.58 -30.80 3.62
CA GLY A 2 45.65 -30.53 2.49
C GLY A 2 44.19 -30.95 2.70
N GLN A 3 43.92 -32.09 3.36
CA GLN A 3 42.55 -32.55 3.62
C GLN A 3 41.78 -31.65 4.62
N GLN A 4 42.44 -31.12 5.65
CA GLN A 4 41.81 -30.20 6.61
C GLN A 4 41.56 -28.83 6.00
N GLN A 5 42.49 -28.34 5.16
CA GLN A 5 42.28 -27.08 4.44
C GLN A 5 41.14 -27.18 3.42
N LEU A 6 41.03 -28.30 2.72
CA LEU A 6 39.91 -28.56 1.80
C LEU A 6 38.55 -28.51 2.54
N LEU A 7 38.47 -29.15 3.71
CA LEU A 7 37.25 -29.15 4.53
C LEU A 7 36.84 -27.74 5.00
N LEU A 8 37.80 -26.91 5.41
CA LEU A 8 37.52 -25.54 5.86
C LEU A 8 37.02 -24.64 4.71
N ILE A 9 37.56 -24.82 3.49
CA ILE A 9 37.09 -24.09 2.31
C ILE A 9 35.66 -24.49 1.98
N ILE A 10 35.35 -25.79 1.98
CA ILE A 10 34.00 -26.30 1.70
C ILE A 10 32.99 -25.71 2.70
N LEU A 11 33.33 -25.70 3.99
CA LEU A 11 32.48 -25.14 5.03
C LEU A 11 32.23 -23.63 4.82
N GLY A 12 33.27 -22.87 4.45
CA GLY A 12 33.13 -21.46 4.12
C GLY A 12 32.21 -21.20 2.94
N VAL A 13 32.33 -21.97 1.86
CA VAL A 13 31.48 -21.82 0.66
C VAL A 13 30.02 -22.16 0.95
N ILE A 14 29.76 -23.19 1.75
CA ILE A 14 28.39 -23.55 2.16
C ILE A 14 27.71 -22.38 2.89
N ILE A 15 28.42 -21.74 3.83
CA ILE A 15 27.88 -20.62 4.61
C ILE A 15 27.59 -19.42 3.68
N VAL A 16 28.52 -19.06 2.80
CA VAL A 16 28.32 -17.96 1.84
C VAL A 16 27.16 -18.24 0.91
N GLY A 17 27.01 -19.48 0.42
CA GLY A 17 25.90 -19.87 -0.44
C GLY A 17 24.53 -19.67 0.22
N ILE A 18 24.38 -20.08 1.49
CA ILE A 18 23.13 -19.89 2.24
C ILE A 18 22.88 -18.39 2.51
N ALA A 19 23.91 -17.63 2.88
CA ALA A 19 23.78 -16.21 3.15
C ALA A 19 23.25 -15.43 1.93
N ILE A 20 23.72 -15.76 0.72
CA ILE A 20 23.24 -15.14 -0.53
C ILE A 20 21.78 -15.52 -0.78
N ALA A 21 21.42 -16.80 -0.65
CA ALA A 21 20.05 -17.25 -0.88
C ALA A 21 19.05 -16.56 0.07
N VAL A 22 19.40 -16.49 1.36
CA VAL A 22 18.57 -15.79 2.36
C VAL A 22 18.52 -14.29 2.06
N GLY A 23 19.65 -13.66 1.73
CA GLY A 23 19.72 -12.24 1.39
C GLY A 23 18.79 -11.85 0.25
N ILE A 24 18.74 -12.65 -0.82
CA ILE A 24 17.84 -12.42 -1.96
C ILE A 24 16.37 -12.53 -1.53
N SER A 25 16.03 -13.56 -0.75
CA SER A 25 14.66 -13.75 -0.27
C SER A 25 14.19 -12.59 0.63
N GLN A 26 15.06 -12.10 1.51
CA GLN A 26 14.78 -10.98 2.41
C GLN A 26 14.62 -9.66 1.66
N PHE A 27 15.43 -9.43 0.62
CA PHE A 27 15.32 -8.22 -0.20
C PHE A 27 13.98 -8.18 -0.96
N GLY A 28 13.54 -9.33 -1.51
CA GLY A 28 12.22 -9.46 -2.13
C GLY A 28 11.09 -9.15 -1.15
N ALA A 29 11.12 -9.75 0.05
CA ALA A 29 10.12 -9.49 1.08
C ALA A 29 10.10 -8.01 1.53
N HIS A 30 11.28 -7.39 1.65
CA HIS A 30 11.37 -5.97 2.00
C HIS A 30 10.79 -5.06 0.92
N SER A 31 11.04 -5.36 -0.36
CA SER A 31 10.47 -4.60 -1.48
C SER A 31 8.94 -4.67 -1.48
N THR A 32 8.35 -5.85 -1.25
CA THR A 32 6.90 -6.02 -1.16
C THR A 32 6.32 -5.25 0.02
N GLN A 33 6.96 -5.33 1.20
CA GLN A 33 6.53 -4.61 2.39
C GLN A 33 6.62 -3.09 2.20
N ALA A 34 7.70 -2.58 1.61
CA ALA A 34 7.87 -1.15 1.33
C ALA A 34 6.79 -0.63 0.38
N ASN A 35 6.45 -1.40 -0.67
CA ASN A 35 5.37 -1.05 -1.57
C ASN A 35 4.00 -1.04 -0.85
N LYS A 36 3.75 -2.03 0.01
CA LYS A 36 2.53 -2.10 0.84
C LYS A 36 2.38 -0.86 1.71
N ASP A 37 3.46 -0.44 2.37
CA ASP A 37 3.48 0.74 3.21
C ASP A 37 3.27 2.02 2.38
N GLY A 38 3.86 2.08 1.18
CA GLY A 38 3.63 3.16 0.21
C GLY A 38 2.17 3.28 -0.22
N VAL A 39 1.56 2.17 -0.66
CA VAL A 39 0.13 2.11 -1.03
C VAL A 39 -0.76 2.52 0.14
N THR A 40 -0.42 2.08 1.35
CA THR A 40 -1.14 2.44 2.58
C THR A 40 -1.07 3.93 2.86
N SER A 41 0.11 4.53 2.76
CA SER A 41 0.32 5.97 2.96
C SER A 41 -0.50 6.80 1.99
N SER A 42 -0.48 6.44 0.71
CA SER A 42 -1.25 7.13 -0.34
C SER A 42 -2.76 6.98 -0.14
N LEU A 43 -3.24 5.80 0.26
CA LEU A 43 -4.66 5.60 0.62
C LEU A 43 -5.09 6.45 1.81
N VAL A 44 -4.27 6.54 2.85
CA VAL A 44 -4.54 7.41 4.02
C VAL A 44 -4.56 8.88 3.61
N ASN A 45 -3.69 9.30 2.70
CA ASN A 45 -3.69 10.66 2.17
C ASN A 45 -4.98 10.98 1.38
N ILE A 46 -5.40 10.06 0.50
CA ILE A 46 -6.68 10.16 -0.22
C ILE A 46 -7.85 10.19 0.74
N ALA A 47 -7.84 9.37 1.79
CA ALA A 47 -8.88 9.34 2.80
C ALA A 47 -8.97 10.67 3.57
N ALA A 48 -7.83 11.26 3.93
CA ALA A 48 -7.79 12.58 4.56
C ALA A 48 -8.33 13.68 3.62
N ASN A 49 -8.00 13.62 2.32
CA ASN A 49 -8.55 14.54 1.32
C ASN A 49 -10.07 14.40 1.17
N ALA A 50 -10.58 13.16 1.16
CA ALA A 50 -12.00 12.87 1.11
C ALA A 50 -12.73 13.41 2.35
N TYR A 51 -12.16 13.26 3.55
CA TYR A 51 -12.73 13.82 4.77
C TYR A 51 -12.74 15.35 4.75
N GLN A 52 -11.66 15.98 4.26
CA GLN A 52 -11.60 17.43 4.06
C GLN A 52 -12.68 17.92 3.08
N PHE A 53 -12.91 17.19 1.98
CA PHE A 53 -14.00 17.49 1.06
C PHE A 53 -15.36 17.42 1.78
N LYS A 54 -15.60 16.36 2.56
CA LYS A 54 -16.85 16.18 3.31
C LYS A 54 -17.14 17.35 4.26
N ILE A 55 -16.19 17.77 5.08
CA ILE A 55 -16.41 18.82 6.08
C ILE A 55 -16.50 20.23 5.47
N ARG A 56 -16.00 20.42 4.25
CA ARG A 56 -16.02 21.70 3.56
C ARG A 56 -17.45 22.04 3.09
N PRO A 57 -17.93 23.27 3.29
CA PRO A 57 -19.25 23.70 2.82
C PRO A 57 -19.37 23.61 1.29
N THR A 58 -20.59 23.36 0.80
CA THR A 58 -20.89 23.32 -0.65
C THR A 58 -20.61 24.65 -1.34
N THR A 59 -20.77 25.77 -0.63
CA THR A 59 -20.44 27.12 -1.12
C THR A 59 -18.96 27.30 -1.45
N MET A 60 -18.09 26.47 -0.88
CA MET A 60 -16.66 26.45 -1.18
C MET A 60 -16.28 25.29 -2.11
N GLY A 61 -17.23 24.53 -2.67
CA GLY A 61 -16.96 23.35 -3.51
C GLY A 61 -16.64 22.07 -2.71
N GLY A 62 -17.09 22.00 -1.46
CA GLY A 62 -17.04 20.77 -0.65
C GLY A 62 -18.32 19.94 -0.71
N GLY A 63 -18.35 18.85 0.06
CA GLY A 63 -19.44 17.88 0.10
C GLY A 63 -20.56 18.20 1.09
N GLY A 64 -20.45 19.26 1.89
CA GLY A 64 -21.53 19.71 2.78
C GLY A 64 -21.97 18.67 3.82
N GLY A 65 -21.03 17.87 4.32
CA GLY A 65 -21.29 16.75 5.22
C GLY A 65 -21.45 15.39 4.53
N SER A 66 -21.23 15.32 3.22
CA SER A 66 -21.34 14.09 2.42
C SER A 66 -20.07 13.80 1.60
N TYR A 67 -19.79 12.52 1.33
CA TYR A 67 -18.76 12.10 0.36
C TYR A 67 -19.31 11.99 -1.07
N VAL A 68 -20.61 12.26 -1.28
CA VAL A 68 -21.23 12.24 -2.60
C VAL A 68 -20.50 13.21 -3.54
N ASN A 69 -20.25 12.77 -4.77
CA ASN A 69 -19.51 13.50 -5.81
C ASN A 69 -18.02 13.77 -5.48
N TYR A 70 -17.48 13.17 -4.43
CA TYR A 70 -16.04 13.17 -4.25
C TYR A 70 -15.36 12.44 -5.41
N THR A 71 -14.33 13.05 -5.96
CA THR A 71 -13.47 12.46 -6.99
C THR A 71 -12.04 12.50 -6.49
N VAL A 72 -11.30 11.40 -6.69
CA VAL A 72 -9.89 11.36 -6.34
C VAL A 72 -9.15 12.30 -7.30
N PRO A 73 -8.38 13.29 -6.82
CA PRO A 73 -7.61 14.17 -7.68
C PRO A 73 -6.65 13.35 -8.57
N THR A 74 -6.49 13.74 -9.84
CA THR A 74 -5.65 13.00 -10.80
C THR A 74 -4.21 12.83 -10.33
N LYS A 75 -3.68 13.80 -9.60
CA LYS A 75 -2.34 13.74 -8.98
C LYS A 75 -2.19 12.70 -7.87
N MET A 76 -3.31 12.22 -7.32
CA MET A 76 -3.37 11.23 -6.24
C MET A 76 -3.89 9.87 -6.74
N ALA A 77 -4.32 9.79 -8.00
CA ALA A 77 -4.87 8.57 -8.59
C ALA A 77 -3.79 7.54 -8.96
N SER A 78 -2.52 7.93 -9.01
CA SER A 78 -1.39 7.04 -9.28
C SER A 78 -0.11 7.60 -8.66
N ASP A 79 0.74 6.70 -8.17
CA ASP A 79 2.12 6.96 -7.79
C ASP A 79 3.01 5.77 -8.19
N ASP A 80 4.28 5.77 -7.78
CA ASP A 80 5.22 4.68 -8.05
C ASP A 80 4.83 3.36 -7.35
N ASN A 81 4.02 3.44 -6.30
CA ASN A 81 3.60 2.27 -5.51
C ASN A 81 2.35 1.60 -6.07
N GLY A 82 1.49 2.35 -6.77
CA GLY A 82 0.25 1.82 -7.32
C GLY A 82 -0.72 2.83 -7.89
N THR A 83 -1.90 2.32 -8.24
CA THR A 83 -3.04 3.11 -8.72
C THR A 83 -4.18 3.10 -7.70
N TYR A 84 -4.85 4.23 -7.53
CA TYR A 84 -5.89 4.43 -6.51
C TYR A 84 -7.20 4.86 -7.15
N THR A 85 -8.25 4.12 -6.87
CA THR A 85 -9.59 4.34 -7.47
C THR A 85 -10.67 4.31 -6.40
N ILE A 86 -11.83 4.87 -6.73
CA ILE A 86 -13.02 4.77 -5.88
C ILE A 86 -13.65 3.41 -6.13
N GLN A 87 -13.67 2.56 -5.11
CA GLN A 87 -14.26 1.24 -5.19
C GLN A 87 -15.77 1.28 -5.01
N THR A 88 -16.21 2.05 -4.02
CA THR A 88 -17.62 2.26 -3.73
C THR A 88 -17.87 3.76 -3.70
N ALA A 89 -18.80 4.22 -4.54
CA ALA A 89 -19.15 5.63 -4.62
C ALA A 89 -19.50 6.19 -3.23
N GLY A 90 -19.06 7.42 -2.97
CA GLY A 90 -19.26 8.08 -1.68
C GLY A 90 -20.73 8.29 -1.37
N THR A 91 -21.10 7.94 -0.13
CA THR A 91 -22.41 8.25 0.47
C THR A 91 -22.27 9.41 1.47
N ALA A 92 -23.33 9.77 2.17
CA ALA A 92 -23.23 10.75 3.25
C ALA A 92 -22.31 10.28 4.40
N THR A 93 -22.19 8.97 4.57
CA THR A 93 -21.54 8.36 5.74
C THR A 93 -20.25 7.65 5.40
N THR A 94 -20.10 7.08 4.21
CA THR A 94 -18.96 6.22 3.88
C THR A 94 -18.48 6.39 2.44
N ILE A 95 -17.19 6.15 2.24
CA ILE A 95 -16.58 6.00 0.91
C ILE A 95 -15.47 4.94 1.00
N ILE A 96 -15.31 4.15 -0.07
CA ILE A 96 -14.28 3.09 -0.13
C ILE A 96 -13.35 3.36 -1.30
N PHE A 97 -12.06 3.41 -1.00
CA PHE A 97 -10.97 3.53 -1.97
C PHE A 97 -10.27 2.19 -2.13
N ARG A 98 -9.84 1.87 -3.35
CA ARG A 98 -9.01 0.71 -3.65
C ARG A 98 -7.68 1.16 -4.24
N GLY A 99 -6.59 0.77 -3.58
CA GLY A 99 -5.24 0.81 -4.10
C GLY A 99 -4.88 -0.53 -4.75
N VAL A 100 -4.25 -0.49 -5.91
CA VAL A 100 -3.68 -1.65 -6.60
C VAL A 100 -2.19 -1.41 -6.74
N SER A 101 -1.37 -2.33 -6.23
CA SER A 101 0.09 -2.24 -6.26
C SER A 101 0.64 -2.25 -7.70
N SER A 102 1.76 -1.54 -7.89
CA SER A 102 2.58 -1.62 -9.11
C SER A 102 3.39 -2.91 -9.22
N LEU A 103 3.61 -3.65 -8.11
CA LEU A 103 4.35 -4.92 -8.11
C LEU A 103 3.48 -6.09 -8.62
N SER A 104 2.19 -6.07 -8.32
CA SER A 104 1.24 -7.09 -8.75
C SER A 104 -0.19 -6.58 -8.69
N THR A 105 -0.98 -6.90 -9.72
CA THR A 105 -2.40 -6.56 -9.77
C THR A 105 -3.25 -7.32 -8.75
N SER A 106 -2.71 -8.40 -8.16
CA SER A 106 -3.38 -9.16 -7.09
C SER A 106 -3.21 -8.53 -5.70
N TYR A 107 -2.25 -7.62 -5.56
CA TYR A 107 -1.96 -6.90 -4.32
C TYR A 107 -2.85 -5.66 -4.26
N THR A 108 -3.98 -5.81 -3.60
CA THR A 108 -5.00 -4.76 -3.46
C THR A 108 -5.17 -4.39 -1.99
N SER A 109 -5.45 -3.12 -1.75
CA SER A 109 -5.68 -2.54 -0.44
C SER A 109 -6.94 -1.69 -0.48
N ASP A 110 -7.92 -2.01 0.34
CA ASP A 110 -9.17 -1.26 0.45
C ASP A 110 -9.13 -0.37 1.69
N CYS A 111 -9.36 0.92 1.52
CA CYS A 111 -9.48 1.91 2.58
C CYS A 111 -10.91 2.42 2.66
N THR A 112 -11.59 2.10 3.76
CA THR A 112 -12.93 2.61 4.05
C THR A 112 -12.83 3.81 4.98
N VAL A 113 -13.45 4.93 4.61
CA VAL A 113 -13.57 6.13 5.44
C VAL A 113 -14.99 6.25 5.96
N ASP A 114 -15.15 6.38 7.27
CA ASP A 114 -16.45 6.51 7.91
C ASP A 114 -16.92 7.97 8.03
N SER A 115 -18.04 8.18 8.73
CA SER A 115 -18.67 9.48 8.81
C SER A 115 -17.88 10.47 9.68
N THR A 116 -16.99 9.97 10.53
CA THR A 116 -16.14 10.73 11.47
C THR A 116 -14.72 10.93 10.94
N GLY A 117 -14.41 10.38 9.76
CA GLY A 117 -13.08 10.42 9.16
C GLY A 117 -12.17 9.28 9.62
N LYS A 118 -12.68 8.29 10.36
CA LYS A 118 -11.91 7.10 10.73
C LYS A 118 -11.69 6.24 9.49
N THR A 119 -10.44 5.85 9.28
CA THR A 119 -10.00 5.01 8.17
C THR A 119 -9.81 3.57 8.62
N THR A 120 -10.41 2.62 7.92
CA THR A 120 -10.17 1.18 8.12
C THR A 120 -9.55 0.62 6.85
N LEU A 121 -8.39 -0.04 6.98
CA LEU A 121 -7.69 -0.66 5.86
C LEU A 121 -7.89 -2.18 5.87
N SER A 122 -8.03 -2.77 4.69
CA SER A 122 -8.06 -4.21 4.45
C SER A 122 -7.16 -4.53 3.27
N TYR A 123 -6.42 -5.64 3.36
CA TYR A 123 -5.45 -6.06 2.33
C TYR A 123 -5.89 -7.39 1.73
N SER A 124 -5.62 -7.60 0.44
CA SER A 124 -5.80 -8.91 -0.18
C SER A 124 -4.87 -9.96 0.42
N THR A 125 -5.20 -11.23 0.25
CA THR A 125 -4.31 -12.33 0.64
C THR A 125 -3.13 -12.41 -0.33
N GLY A 126 -1.89 -12.42 0.18
CA GLY A 126 -0.69 -12.64 -0.62
C GLY A 126 0.32 -11.49 -0.65
N TRP A 127 0.00 -10.36 0.00
CA TRP A 127 0.99 -9.35 0.38
C TRP A 127 2.04 -9.91 1.33
#